data_AF-A0A352XU66-F1
#
_entry.id   AF-A0A352XU66-F1
#
_cell.length_a   1.000
_cell.length_b   1.000
_cell.length_c   1.000
_cell.angle_alpha   90.00
_cell.angle_beta   90.00
_cell.angle_gamma   90.00
#
_symmetry.space_group_name_H-M   'P 1'
#
loop_
_entity.id
_entity.type
_entity.pdbx_description
1 polymer ?
#
loop_
_entity_poly.entity_id
_entity_poly.type
_entity_poly.pdbx_seq_one_letter_code
_entity_poly.pdbx_strand_id
1 'polypeptide(L)' 'RYVFPRSDVVELPLENSTAECLAEYICAELTTMLDQYDISHLHTIMVGVEEAPTQMAYYRRSLPRSRE' A
#
# COMPACT_ATOMS: atom_id res chain seq x y z
N ARG A 1 16.69 -6.86 23.76
CA ARG A 1 15.96 -7.97 23.11
C ARG A 1 14.48 -7.65 23.20
N TYR A 2 13.78 -7.58 22.07
CA TYR A 2 12.33 -7.42 22.04
C TYR A 2 11.66 -8.81 21.93
N VAL A 3 10.57 -9.03 22.66
CA VAL A 3 9.77 -10.27 22.64
C VAL A 3 8.31 -9.87 22.71
N PHE A 4 7.54 -10.25 21.69
CA PHE A 4 6.13 -9.93 21.58
C PHE A 4 5.32 -11.20 21.32
N PRO A 5 4.08 -11.31 21.83
CA PRO A 5 3.15 -12.35 21.41
C PRO A 5 2.89 -12.31 19.91
N ARG A 6 2.74 -13.48 19.27
CA ARG A 6 2.42 -13.54 17.83
C ARG A 6 1.10 -12.83 17.49
N SER A 7 0.15 -12.82 18.41
CA SER A 7 -1.13 -12.12 18.25
C SER A 7 -0.99 -10.61 18.11
N ASP A 8 0.13 -10.05 18.59
CA ASP A 8 0.33 -8.61 18.71
C ASP A 8 1.21 -8.06 17.57
N VAL A 9 1.65 -8.94 16.66
CA VAL A 9 2.52 -8.60 15.54
C VAL A 9 1.92 -9.09 14.23
N VAL A 10 2.04 -8.26 13.20
CA VAL A 10 1.72 -8.64 11.82
C VAL A 10 3.03 -8.66 11.04
N GLU A 11 3.30 -9.77 10.37
CA GLU A 11 4.45 -9.93 9.51
C GLU A 11 4.07 -9.49 8.10
N LEU A 12 4.74 -8.45 7.59
CA LEU A 12 4.57 -7.93 6.24
C LEU A 12 5.85 -8.19 5.42
N PRO A 13 5.76 -8.44 4.11
CA PRO A 13 6.90 -8.67 3.23
C PRO A 13 7.62 -7.35 2.87
N LEU A 14 8.05 -6.60 3.88
CA LEU A 14 8.66 -5.27 3.75
C LEU A 14 10.05 -5.27 4.38
N GLU A 15 10.96 -4.50 3.80
CA GLU A 15 12.32 -4.32 4.34
C GLU A 15 12.30 -3.56 5.67
N ASN A 16 11.40 -2.58 5.79
CA ASN A 16 11.16 -1.81 7.00
C ASN A 16 9.68 -1.36 7.07
N SER A 17 9.30 -0.75 8.20
CA SER A 17 7.94 -0.29 8.45
C SER A 17 7.77 1.23 8.31
N THR A 18 8.56 1.89 7.44
CA THR A 18 8.37 3.34 7.23
C THR A 18 7.07 3.63 6.49
N ALA A 19 6.57 4.86 6.60
CA ALA A 19 5.35 5.29 5.93
C ALA A 19 5.42 5.10 4.39
N GLU A 20 6.60 5.28 3.78
CA GLU A 20 6.82 5.08 2.34
C GLU A 20 6.62 3.62 1.93
N CYS A 21 7.28 2.69 2.63
CA CYS A 21 7.17 1.25 2.35
C CYS A 21 5.74 0.75 2.59
N LEU A 22 5.07 1.25 3.63
CA LEU A 22 3.66 0.94 3.89
C LEU A 22 2.74 1.49 2.79
N ALA A 23 2.97 2.72 2.31
CA ALA A 23 2.16 3.30 1.24
C ALA A 23 2.27 2.50 -0.07
N GLU A 24 3.47 2.04 -0.41
CA GLU A 24 3.69 1.16 -1.56
C GLU A 24 3.01 -0.21 -1.38
N TYR A 25 3.19 -0.85 -0.22
CA TYR A 25 2.55 -2.13 0.09
C TYR A 25 1.03 -2.08 -0.01
N ILE A 26 0.43 -1.08 0.64
CA ILE A 26 -1.02 -0.87 0.62
C ILE A 26 -1.48 -0.58 -0.82
N CYS A 27 -0.71 0.17 -1.61
CA CYS A 27 -1.05 0.40 -3.02
C CYS A 27 -1.03 -0.90 -3.83
N ALA A 28 -0.09 -1.81 -3.58
CA ALA A 28 -0.02 -3.10 -4.23
C ALA A 28 -1.23 -3.98 -3.86
N GLU A 29 -1.51 -4.14 -2.56
CA GLU A 29 -2.66 -4.90 -2.06
C GLU A 29 -3.99 -4.34 -2.62
N LEU A 30 -4.16 -3.02 -2.59
CA LEU A 30 -5.34 -2.36 -3.17
C LEU A 30 -5.46 -2.63 -4.67
N THR A 31 -4.35 -2.62 -5.42
CA THR A 31 -4.38 -2.94 -6.86
C THR A 31 -4.87 -4.37 -7.08
N THR A 32 -4.33 -5.34 -6.33
CA THR A 32 -4.75 -6.75 -6.42
C THR A 32 -6.23 -6.93 -6.05
N MET A 33 -6.72 -6.22 -5.03
CA MET A 33 -8.14 -6.24 -4.68
C MET A 33 -9.01 -5.60 -5.75
N LEU A 34 -8.50 -4.61 -6.49
CA LEU A 34 -9.23 -3.94 -7.56
C LEU A 34 -9.32 -4.76 -8.85
N ASP A 35 -8.46 -5.76 -9.04
CA ASP A 35 -8.46 -6.63 -10.23
C ASP A 35 -9.78 -7.40 -10.41
N GLN A 36 -10.60 -7.54 -9.36
CA GLN A 36 -11.93 -8.15 -9.45
C GLN A 36 -13.01 -7.23 -10.06
N TYR A 37 -12.69 -5.95 -10.31
CA TYR A 37 -13.60 -4.95 -10.87
C TYR A 37 -13.13 -4.47 -12.23
N ASP A 38 -14.05 -3.92 -13.02
CA ASP A 38 -13.68 -3.18 -14.22
C ASP A 38 -13.11 -1.80 -13.84
N ILE A 39 -11.78 -1.72 -13.84
CA ILE A 39 -11.02 -0.50 -13.56
C ILE A 39 -10.45 0.15 -14.83
N SER A 40 -11.00 -0.16 -16.01
CA SER A 40 -10.57 0.35 -17.32
C SER A 40 -10.45 1.87 -17.41
N HIS A 41 -11.32 2.59 -16.70
CA HIS A 41 -11.36 4.04 -16.64
C HIS A 41 -10.56 4.65 -15.47
N LEU A 42 -10.01 3.84 -14.57
CA LEU A 42 -9.08 4.33 -13.55
C LEU A 42 -7.66 4.40 -14.13
N HIS A 43 -7.02 5.56 -13.96
CA HIS A 43 -5.69 5.81 -14.53
C HIS A 43 -4.58 5.87 -13.49
N THR A 44 -4.93 6.13 -12.23
CA THR A 44 -3.94 6.36 -11.18
C THR A 44 -4.55 6.01 -9.83
N ILE A 45 -3.72 5.40 -8.98
CA ILE A 45 -3.98 5.27 -7.55
C ILE A 45 -2.89 6.05 -6.81
N MET A 46 -3.29 6.74 -5.75
CA MET A 46 -2.37 7.34 -4.79
C MET A 46 -2.77 6.89 -3.39
N VAL A 47 -1.79 6.42 -2.63
CA VAL A 47 -1.95 6.05 -1.22
C VAL A 47 -1.10 7.00 -0.39
N GLY A 48 -1.72 7.62 0.61
CA GLY A 48 -1.05 8.40 1.64
C GLY A 48 -1.05 7.64 2.96
N VAL A 49 0.10 7.58 3.62
CA VAL A 49 0.25 7.02 4.98
C VAL A 49 0.77 8.13 5.88
N GLU A 50 0.03 8.42 6.95
CA GLU A 50 0.42 9.36 7.99
C GLU A 50 0.85 8.57 9.23
N GLU A 51 2.10 8.70 9.62
CA GLU A 51 2.64 8.05 10.83
C GLU A 51 2.37 8.88 12.07
N ALA A 52 2.46 10.21 11.92
CA ALA A 52 2.18 11.21 12.94
C ALA A 52 1.79 12.53 12.25
N PRO A 53 1.20 13.51 12.98
CA PRO A 53 0.91 14.82 12.41
C PRO A 53 2.14 15.41 11.71
N THR A 54 1.96 15.86 10.47
CA THR A 54 3.01 16.38 9.57
C THR A 54 4.07 15.39 9.08
N GLN A 55 4.03 14.13 9.49
CA GLN A 55 4.89 13.04 9.02
C GLN A 55 4.09 12.08 8.16
N MET A 56 4.15 12.29 6.85
CA MET A 56 3.37 11.54 5.86
C MET A 56 4.21 11.17 4.64
N ALA A 57 3.90 10.01 4.07
CA ALA A 57 4.43 9.54 2.81
C ALA A 57 3.30 9.32 1.81
N TYR A 58 3.61 9.50 0.53
CA TYR A 58 2.69 9.23 -0.57
C TYR A 58 3.35 8.32 -1.59
N TYR A 59 2.61 7.30 -2.01
CA TYR A 59 2.97 6.46 -3.13
C TYR A 59 1.93 6.61 -4.24
N ARG A 60 2.39 6.80 -5.49
CA ARG A 60 1.53 6.99 -6.66
C ARG A 60 1.87 5.97 -7.73
N ARG A 61 0.85 5.26 -8.21
CA ARG A 61 0.97 4.26 -9.28
C ARG A 61 0.05 4.61 -10.44
N SER A 62 0.58 4.57 -11.65
CA SER A 62 -0.25 4.57 -12.86
C SER A 62 -0.83 3.18 -13.09
N LEU A 63 -2.10 3.10 -13.42
CA LEU A 63 -2.75 1.83 -13.76
C LEU A 63 -2.65 1.56 -15.26
N PRO A 64 -2.49 0.29 -15.67
CA PRO A 64 -2.51 -0.06 -17.07
C PRO A 64 -3.89 0.25 -17.66
N ARG A 65 -3.94 0.81 -18.87
CA ARG A 65 -5.17 0.78 -19.65
C ARG A 65 -5.50 -0.67 -19.95
N SER A 66 -6.71 -1.10 -19.60
CA SER A 66 -7.27 -2.35 -20.12
C SER A 66 -7.13 -2.34 -21.65
N ARG A 67 -6.46 -3.35 -22.20
CA ARG A 67 -6.40 -3.55 -23.65
C ARG A 67 -7.79 -4.00 -24.11
N GLU A 68 -8.38 -3.22 -25.01
CA GLU A 68 -9.60 -3.56 -25.75
C GLU A 68 -9.42 -4.86 -26.55
#